data_AF-A0A7C2NJM5-F1
#
_entry.id   AF-A0A7C2NJM5-F1
#
_cell.length_a   1.000
_cell.length_b   1.000
_cell.length_c   1.000
_cell.angle_alpha   90.00
_cell.angle_beta   90.00
_cell.angle_gamma   90.00
#
_symmetry.space_group_name_H-M   'P 1'
#
loop_
_entity.id
_entity.type
_entity.pdbx_description
1 polymer ?
#
loop_
_entity_poly.entity_id
_entity_poly.type
_entity_poly.pdbx_seq_one_letter_code
_entity_poly.pdbx_strand_id
1 'polypeptide(L)'
;MSDPNPAGEVLLAAVDMGYGHLRAAWALSSQLGVPVSQVDRPPFATAHEARLWKVLRTAYTGLSRASQGRWGGRTLRWVLETLTEIPRLYPYRDLSAPTLAVKLAAG
;
A
#
# COMPACT_ATOMS: atom_id res chain seq x y z
N MET A 1 15.35 4.67 -22.76
CA MET A 1 14.24 4.16 -21.92
C MET A 1 13.02 4.13 -22.82
N SER A 2 12.67 2.97 -23.36
CA SER A 2 11.55 2.83 -24.30
C SER A 2 10.23 3.03 -23.55
N ASP A 3 9.26 3.66 -24.21
CA ASP A 3 7.91 3.83 -23.66
C ASP A 3 7.32 2.44 -23.35
N PRO A 4 6.93 2.14 -22.09
CA PRO A 4 6.37 0.84 -21.74
C PRO A 4 5.01 0.57 -22.41
N ASN A 5 4.41 1.58 -23.07
CA ASN A 5 3.14 1.42 -23.77
C ASN A 5 3.18 1.95 -25.22
N PRO A 6 3.86 1.23 -26.14
CA PRO A 6 3.95 1.63 -27.53
C PRO A 6 2.61 1.55 -28.30
N ALA A 7 1.58 0.92 -27.72
CA ALA A 7 0.26 0.72 -28.33
C ALA A 7 -0.79 1.78 -27.92
N GLY A 8 -0.51 2.62 -26.92
CA GLY A 8 -1.46 3.60 -26.39
C GLY A 8 -2.62 2.99 -25.58
N GLU A 9 -2.47 1.76 -25.10
CA GLU A 9 -3.52 1.04 -24.38
C GLU A 9 -3.63 1.52 -22.92
N VAL A 10 -4.82 1.85 -22.44
CA VAL A 10 -4.98 2.44 -21.10
C VAL A 10 -4.82 1.36 -20.02
N LEU A 11 -3.74 1.44 -19.23
CA LEU A 11 -3.55 0.62 -18.04
C LEU A 11 -4.17 1.28 -16.82
N LEU A 12 -5.19 0.64 -16.23
CA LEU A 12 -5.81 1.08 -14.99
C LEU A 12 -5.30 0.24 -13.82
N ALA A 13 -4.28 0.75 -13.12
CA ALA A 13 -3.68 0.09 -11.96
C ALA A 13 -4.23 0.64 -10.64
N ALA A 14 -4.48 -0.23 -9.66
CA ALA A 14 -4.88 0.15 -8.32
C ALA A 14 -4.35 -0.82 -7.27
N VAL A 15 -4.36 -0.39 -6.01
CA VAL A 15 -3.99 -1.21 -4.84
C VAL A 15 -5.12 -1.20 -3.82
N ASP A 16 -5.35 -2.34 -3.16
CA ASP A 16 -6.24 -2.38 -2.02
C ASP A 16 -5.52 -1.90 -0.75
N MET A 17 -5.56 -0.60 -0.45
CA MET A 17 -4.99 -0.04 0.79
C MET A 17 -6.05 0.22 1.87
N GLY A 18 -7.33 -0.07 1.63
CA GLY A 18 -8.42 0.28 2.56
C GLY A 18 -8.84 1.76 2.57
N TYR A 19 -8.23 2.63 1.75
CA TYR A 19 -8.58 4.06 1.62
C TYR A 19 -9.50 4.39 0.44
N GLY A 20 -10.15 3.37 -0.14
CA GLY A 20 -11.10 3.57 -1.25
C GLY A 20 -10.47 3.68 -2.64
N HIS A 21 -9.18 3.38 -2.81
CA HIS A 21 -8.52 3.35 -4.13
C HIS A 21 -9.23 2.42 -5.12
N LEU A 22 -9.67 1.24 -4.67
CA LEU A 22 -10.47 0.34 -5.50
C LEU A 22 -11.81 0.95 -5.90
N ARG A 23 -12.48 1.71 -5.02
CA ARG A 23 -13.76 2.36 -5.34
C ARG A 23 -13.59 3.36 -6.49
N ALA A 24 -12.52 4.17 -6.44
CA ALA A 24 -12.20 5.10 -7.52
C ALA A 24 -11.82 4.37 -8.81
N ALA A 25 -11.00 3.32 -8.70
CA ALA A 25 -10.57 2.53 -9.86
C ALA A 25 -11.75 1.83 -10.54
N TRP A 26 -12.69 1.23 -9.80
CA TRP A 26 -13.86 0.59 -10.39
C TRP A 26 -14.78 1.58 -11.12
N ALA A 27 -14.92 2.80 -10.60
CA ALA A 27 -15.68 3.84 -11.29
C ALA A 27 -15.03 4.27 -12.62
N LEU A 28 -13.69 4.30 -12.68
CA LEU A 28 -12.97 4.59 -13.92
C LEU A 28 -13.02 3.40 -14.88
N SER A 29 -12.89 2.19 -14.36
CA SER A 29 -12.99 0.93 -15.11
C SER A 29 -14.31 0.83 -15.85
N SER A 30 -15.43 1.15 -15.20
CA SER A 30 -16.75 1.13 -15.84
C SER A 30 -16.90 2.15 -16.98
N GLN A 31 -16.21 3.29 -16.89
CA GLN A 31 -16.26 4.33 -17.92
C GLN A 31 -15.30 4.07 -19.09
N LEU A 32 -14.15 3.47 -18.80
CA LEU A 32 -13.10 3.21 -19.77
C LEU A 32 -13.22 1.83 -20.44
N GLY A 33 -14.02 0.93 -19.88
CA GLY A 33 -14.14 -0.45 -20.38
C GLY A 33 -12.87 -1.30 -20.16
N VAL A 34 -11.93 -0.84 -19.34
CA VAL A 34 -10.67 -1.54 -19.05
C VAL A 34 -10.70 -2.18 -17.66
N PRO A 35 -10.15 -3.39 -17.47
CA PRO A 35 -10.10 -4.04 -16.16
C PRO A 35 -9.13 -3.32 -15.22
N VAL A 36 -9.41 -3.37 -13.92
CA VAL A 36 -8.50 -2.87 -12.89
C VAL A 36 -7.40 -3.90 -12.62
N SER A 37 -6.15 -3.56 -12.90
CA SER A 37 -4.98 -4.32 -12.47
C SER A 37 -4.68 -4.05 -11.00
N GLN A 38 -4.97 -5.04 -10.13
CA GLN A 38 -4.62 -4.97 -8.71
C GLN A 38 -3.15 -5.31 -8.52
N VAL A 39 -2.31 -4.29 -8.35
CA VAL A 39 -0.85 -4.48 -8.32
C VAL A 39 -0.33 -5.00 -6.98
N ASP A 40 -1.18 -5.06 -5.95
CA ASP A 40 -0.88 -5.71 -4.66
C ASP A 40 -1.21 -7.22 -4.65
N ARG A 41 -1.49 -7.82 -5.80
CA ARG A 41 -1.84 -9.24 -5.96
C ARG A 41 -1.06 -9.90 -7.11
N PRO A 42 -1.03 -11.26 -7.16
CA PRO A 42 -0.53 -11.96 -8.34
C PRO A 42 -1.25 -11.50 -9.62
N PRO A 43 -0.54 -11.36 -10.76
CA PRO A 43 0.87 -11.72 -10.98
C PRO A 43 1.89 -10.64 -10.59
N PHE A 44 1.47 -9.45 -10.17
CA PHE A 44 2.37 -8.31 -9.91
C PHE A 44 3.07 -8.38 -8.56
N ALA A 45 2.36 -8.87 -7.54
CA ALA A 45 2.92 -9.14 -6.22
C ALA A 45 3.04 -10.66 -6.02
N THR A 46 4.16 -11.10 -5.47
CA THR A 46 4.35 -12.49 -5.06
C THR A 46 3.36 -12.85 -3.94
N ALA A 47 3.09 -14.16 -3.78
CA ALA A 47 2.25 -14.63 -2.68
C ALA A 47 2.82 -14.25 -1.30
N HIS A 48 4.15 -14.13 -1.19
CA HIS A 48 4.82 -13.67 0.02
C HIS A 48 4.53 -12.19 0.29
N GLU A 49 4.71 -11.31 -0.70
CA GLU A 49 4.43 -9.87 -0.57
C GLU A 49 2.95 -9.61 -0.25
N ALA A 50 2.03 -10.34 -0.89
CA ALA A 50 0.60 -10.23 -0.60
C ALA A 50 0.25 -10.62 0.85
N ARG A 51 0.91 -11.66 1.39
CA ARG A 51 0.74 -12.08 2.80
C ARG A 51 1.33 -11.05 3.76
N LEU A 52 2.54 -10.57 3.49
CA LEU A 52 3.19 -9.53 4.26
C LEU A 52 2.31 -8.27 4.31
N TRP A 53 1.79 -7.85 3.16
CA TRP A 53 0.87 -6.72 3.04
C TRP A 53 -0.39 -6.90 3.89
N LYS A 54 -0.99 -8.10 3.86
CA LYS A 54 -2.17 -8.42 4.68
C LYS A 54 -1.86 -8.36 6.18
N VAL A 55 -0.72 -8.88 6.63
CA VAL A 55 -0.30 -8.85 8.03
C VAL A 55 -0.08 -7.42 8.50
N LEU A 56 0.73 -6.66 7.77
CA LEU A 56 1.03 -5.26 8.10
C LEU A 56 -0.22 -4.40 8.13
N ARG A 57 -1.12 -4.56 7.15
CA ARG A 57 -2.40 -3.82 7.10
C ARG A 57 -3.29 -4.15 8.30
N THR A 58 -3.37 -5.43 8.69
CA THR A 58 -4.17 -5.87 9.83
C THR A 58 -3.62 -5.30 11.14
N ALA A 59 -2.30 -5.37 11.33
CA ALA A 59 -1.62 -4.80 12.48
C ALA A 59 -1.81 -3.28 12.55
N TYR A 60 -1.57 -2.56 11.45
CA TYR A 60 -1.79 -1.11 11.36
C TYR A 60 -3.24 -0.72 11.67
N THR A 61 -4.21 -1.40 11.07
CA THR A 61 -5.63 -1.08 11.28
C THR A 61 -6.07 -1.34 12.72
N GLY A 62 -5.60 -2.45 13.31
CA GLY A 62 -5.85 -2.79 14.71
C GLY A 62 -5.23 -1.75 15.66
N LEU A 63 -3.95 -1.42 15.43
CA LEU A 63 -3.20 -0.45 16.23
C LEU A 63 -3.80 0.95 16.12
N SER A 64 -4.14 1.38 14.90
CA SER A 64 -4.80 2.65 14.62
C SER A 64 -6.13 2.74 15.35
N ARG A 65 -7.00 1.74 15.27
CA ARG A 65 -8.28 1.71 16.00
C ARG A 65 -8.10 1.74 17.51
N ALA A 66 -7.16 0.96 18.05
CA ALA A 66 -6.87 0.95 19.47
C ALA A 66 -6.30 2.29 19.97
N SER A 67 -5.51 2.99 19.13
CA SER A 67 -4.94 4.31 19.46
C SER A 67 -5.98 5.43 19.56
N GLN A 68 -7.15 5.26 18.91
CA GLN A 68 -8.28 6.21 19.00
C GLN A 68 -9.14 5.98 20.26
N GLY A 69 -8.87 4.93 21.04
CA GLY A 69 -9.59 4.64 22.29
C GLY A 69 -9.19 5.55 23.45
N ARG A 70 -10.12 5.80 24.37
CA ARG A 70 -9.94 6.71 25.54
C ARG A 70 -8.78 6.35 26.48
N TRP A 71 -8.23 5.13 26.40
CA TRP A 71 -7.18 4.60 27.28
C TRP A 71 -5.87 4.23 26.56
N GLY A 72 -5.83 4.29 25.22
CA GLY A 72 -4.67 3.88 24.39
C GLY A 72 -3.68 5.02 24.11
N GLY A 73 -3.59 5.98 25.03
CA GLY A 73 -2.99 7.29 24.79
C GLY A 73 -1.45 7.28 24.74
N ARG A 74 -0.90 7.87 23.68
CA ARG A 74 0.52 8.22 23.44
C ARG A 74 1.48 7.10 23.04
N THR A 75 1.65 6.02 23.81
CA THR A 75 2.66 5.00 23.47
C THR A 75 2.34 4.25 22.18
N LEU A 76 1.08 3.82 22.04
CA LEU A 76 0.59 3.14 20.85
C LEU A 76 0.64 4.02 19.60
N ARG A 77 0.37 5.31 19.79
CA ARG A 77 0.43 6.34 18.74
C ARG A 77 1.89 6.58 18.29
N TRP A 78 2.84 6.62 19.22
CA TRP A 78 4.27 6.77 18.89
C TRP A 78 4.81 5.58 18.10
N VAL A 79 4.43 4.36 18.48
CA VAL A 79 4.78 3.14 17.71
C VAL A 79 4.18 3.19 16.30
N LEU A 80 2.92 3.60 16.17
CA LEU A 80 2.26 3.76 14.87
C LEU A 80 3.01 4.79 14.01
N GLU A 81 3.27 5.98 14.55
CA GLU A 81 3.96 7.08 13.85
C GLU A 81 5.38 6.67 13.40
N THR A 82 6.10 5.88 14.20
CA THR A 82 7.45 5.38 13.86
C THR A 82 7.40 4.31 12.76
N LEU A 83 6.41 3.42 12.79
CA LEU A 83 6.27 2.35 11.79
C LEU A 83 5.72 2.88 10.46
N THR A 84 4.90 3.93 10.50
CA THR A 84 4.27 4.54 9.33
C THR A 84 4.96 5.82 8.89
N GLU A 85 6.16 6.10 9.39
CA GLU A 85 6.91 7.29 9.00
C GLU A 85 7.19 7.22 7.50
N ILE A 86 6.43 8.01 6.73
CA ILE A 86 6.66 8.18 5.30
C ILE A 86 7.81 9.18 5.18
N PRO A 87 9.00 8.78 4.70
CA PRO A 87 10.10 9.71 4.52
C PRO A 87 9.64 10.86 3.62
N ARG A 88 10.07 12.09 3.93
CA ARG A 88 9.68 13.29 3.17
C ARG A 88 9.92 13.05 1.69
N LEU A 89 8.98 13.49 0.85
CA LEU A 89 8.78 13.12 -0.56
C LEU A 89 9.96 13.42 -1.52
N TYR A 90 11.10 13.91 -1.01
CA TYR A 90 12.30 14.24 -1.75
C TYR A 90 13.52 13.89 -0.90
N PRO A 91 14.53 13.19 -1.47
CA PRO A 91 15.00 13.40 -2.83
C PRO A 91 14.81 12.19 -3.76
N TYR A 92 15.05 12.40 -5.06
CA TYR A 92 15.25 11.35 -6.07
C TYR A 92 16.34 10.36 -5.61
N ARG A 93 15.95 9.36 -4.84
CA ARG A 93 16.81 8.29 -4.34
C ARG A 93 16.06 6.98 -4.51
N ASP A 94 16.80 5.92 -4.77
CA ASP A 94 16.27 4.57 -4.79
C ASP A 94 15.57 4.22 -3.47
N LEU A 95 14.25 4.01 -3.54
CA LEU A 95 13.38 3.62 -2.42
C LEU A 95 13.06 2.12 -2.43
N SER A 96 13.77 1.31 -3.23
CA SER A 96 13.61 -0.16 -3.24
C SER A 96 14.03 -0.83 -1.93
N ALA A 97 14.77 -0.11 -1.07
CA ALA A 97 15.19 -0.64 0.21
C ALA A 97 14.00 -0.91 1.15
N PRO A 98 13.94 -2.08 1.80
CA PRO A 98 12.84 -2.43 2.69
C PRO A 98 12.81 -1.52 3.93
N THR A 99 11.62 -1.03 4.27
CA THR A 99 11.39 -0.24 5.48
C THR A 99 11.55 -1.09 6.75
N LEU A 100 11.69 -0.45 7.92
CA LEU A 100 11.81 -1.17 9.20
C LEU A 100 10.62 -2.10 9.46
N ALA A 101 9.41 -1.71 9.05
CA ALA A 101 8.22 -2.56 9.15
C ALA A 101 8.36 -3.86 8.33
N VAL A 102 8.92 -3.79 7.11
CA VAL A 102 9.18 -4.98 6.28
C VAL A 102 10.26 -5.86 6.91
N LYS A 103 11.34 -5.25 7.43
CA LYS A 103 12.43 -5.99 8.09
C LYS A 103 11.97 -6.73 9.34
N LEU A 104 11.10 -6.12 10.15
CA LEU A 104 10.57 -6.72 11.38
C LEU A 104 9.53 -7.82 11.12
N ALA A 105 8.83 -7.76 9.98
CA ALA A 105 7.78 -8.73 9.64
C ALA A 105 8.28 -9.90 8.75
N ALA A 106 9.48 -9.78 8.16
CA ALA A 106 10.10 -10.81 7.32
C ALA A 106 11.27 -11.56 8.00
N GLY A 107 11.64 -11.18 9.23
CA GLY A 107 12.54 -11.95 10.10
C GLY A 107 11.75 -12.93 10.97
#